data_AF-A0A1E5MMS7-F1
#
_entry.id   AF-A0A1E5MMS7-F1
#
_cell.length_a   1.000
_cell.length_b   1.000
_cell.length_c   1.000
_cell.angle_alpha   90.00
_cell.angle_beta   90.00
_cell.angle_gamma   90.00
#
_symmetry.space_group_name_H-M   'P 1'
#
loop_
_entity.id
_entity.type
_entity.pdbx_description
1 polymer ?
#
loop_
_entity_poly.entity_id
_entity_poly.type
_entity_poly.pdbx_seq_one_letter_code
_entity_poly.pdbx_strand_id
1 'polypeptide(L)'
;MVIDVSGWLLVAEWDARAESADATAARIVQSSAAVLEAFPSFNDTWTVHDRTIPGADARSWGGVIAASPYRVDGVAEPARGSALSLVSEFESGTFLRAVITAGAIFQTTLHKPNEFALDFVADPFNARIEVDLPERARRRFGQLGAEIQRIWAAGDLRVEYG
;
A
#
# COMPACT_ATOMS: atom_id res chain seq x y z
N MET A 1 -6.10 23.27 -3.59
CA MET A 1 -5.38 24.00 -2.51
C MET A 1 -4.03 23.34 -2.36
N VAL A 2 -2.93 24.11 -2.37
CA VAL A 2 -1.60 23.54 -2.14
C VAL A 2 -1.47 23.15 -0.67
N ILE A 3 -1.17 21.87 -0.41
CA ILE A 3 -1.02 21.30 0.94
C ILE A 3 0.33 20.62 1.01
N ASP A 4 1.01 20.79 2.15
CA ASP A 4 2.19 20.02 2.50
C ASP A 4 1.79 18.62 2.99
N VAL A 5 2.23 17.58 2.27
CA VAL A 5 1.92 16.18 2.55
C VAL A 5 3.14 15.37 3.00
N SER A 6 4.29 16.01 3.26
CA SER A 6 5.53 15.32 3.64
C SER A 6 5.42 14.45 4.90
N GLY A 7 4.47 14.75 5.80
CA GLY A 7 4.21 13.97 7.02
C GLY A 7 2.95 13.10 6.95
N TRP A 8 2.31 13.00 5.79
CA TRP A 8 1.08 12.22 5.67
C TRP A 8 1.42 10.73 5.58
N LEU A 9 0.97 9.99 6.57
CA LEU A 9 1.22 8.56 6.70
C LEU A 9 -0.05 7.86 7.16
N LEU A 10 -0.39 6.76 6.51
CA LEU A 10 -1.41 5.83 6.91
C LEU A 10 -0.74 4.49 7.15
N VAL A 11 -0.94 3.87 8.31
CA VAL A 11 -0.49 2.50 8.60
C VAL A 11 -1.66 1.72 9.17
N ALA A 12 -2.01 0.61 8.54
CA ALA A 12 -3.00 -0.35 9.01
C ALA A 12 -2.31 -1.68 9.31
N GLU A 13 -2.46 -2.18 10.53
CA GLU A 13 -1.79 -3.39 11.02
C GLU A 13 -2.80 -4.48 11.40
N TRP A 14 -2.47 -5.72 11.05
CA TRP A 14 -3.27 -6.89 11.42
C TRP A 14 -2.42 -8.04 11.91
N ASP A 15 -3.09 -9.00 12.53
CA ASP A 15 -2.46 -10.20 13.06
C ASP A 15 -1.53 -10.82 12.03
N ALA A 16 -0.32 -11.12 12.49
CA ALA A 16 0.65 -11.83 11.72
C ALA A 16 0.06 -13.21 11.37
N ARG A 17 -0.23 -13.45 10.10
CA ARG A 17 -0.80 -14.72 9.61
C ARG A 17 -0.46 -14.93 8.14
N ALA A 18 -0.45 -16.19 7.72
CA ALA A 18 -0.30 -16.54 6.31
C ALA A 18 -1.47 -16.01 5.49
N GLU A 19 -1.18 -15.50 4.29
CA GLU A 19 -2.16 -15.01 3.34
C GLU A 19 -1.86 -15.55 1.95
N SER A 20 -2.90 -15.95 1.22
CA SER A 20 -2.72 -16.41 -0.16
C SER A 20 -2.46 -15.24 -1.09
N ALA A 21 -1.74 -15.49 -2.18
CA ALA A 21 -1.47 -14.48 -3.20
C ALA A 21 -2.77 -13.89 -3.76
N ASP A 22 -3.81 -14.71 -3.95
CA ASP A 22 -5.10 -14.27 -4.46
C ASP A 22 -5.84 -13.33 -3.49
N ALA A 23 -5.80 -13.63 -2.19
CA ALA A 23 -6.42 -12.78 -1.18
C ALA A 23 -5.70 -11.42 -1.08
N THR A 24 -4.38 -11.43 -1.08
CA THR A 24 -3.55 -10.21 -1.10
C THR A 24 -3.81 -9.41 -2.37
N ALA A 25 -3.85 -10.06 -3.54
CA ALA A 25 -4.13 -9.40 -4.82
C ALA A 25 -5.51 -8.72 -4.82
N ALA A 26 -6.56 -9.41 -4.35
CA ALA A 26 -7.90 -8.84 -4.26
C ALA A 26 -7.94 -7.61 -3.34
N ARG A 27 -7.22 -7.63 -2.22
CA ARG A 27 -7.12 -6.49 -1.31
C ARG A 27 -6.33 -5.32 -1.90
N ILE A 28 -5.27 -5.59 -2.68
CA ILE A 28 -4.54 -4.54 -3.41
C ILE A 28 -5.46 -3.86 -4.42
N VAL A 29 -6.27 -4.62 -5.16
CA VAL A 29 -7.25 -4.07 -6.11
C VAL A 29 -8.26 -3.16 -5.39
N GLN A 30 -8.83 -3.63 -4.28
CA GLN A 30 -9.76 -2.83 -3.48
C GLN A 30 -9.09 -1.58 -2.89
N SER A 31 -7.84 -1.70 -2.41
CA SER A 31 -7.08 -0.59 -1.87
C SER A 31 -6.78 0.45 -2.95
N SER A 32 -6.41 0.02 -4.16
CA SER A 32 -6.17 0.91 -5.30
C SER A 32 -7.43 1.69 -5.69
N ALA A 33 -8.59 1.03 -5.71
CA ALA A 33 -9.87 1.69 -5.94
C ALA A 33 -10.19 2.74 -4.86
N ALA A 34 -9.95 2.41 -3.58
CA ALA A 34 -10.16 3.37 -2.48
C ALA A 34 -9.19 4.58 -2.57
N VAL A 35 -7.94 4.35 -2.96
CA VAL A 35 -6.95 5.42 -3.19
C VAL A 35 -7.41 6.33 -4.34
N LEU A 36 -7.89 5.76 -5.45
CA LEU A 36 -8.42 6.50 -6.59
C LEU A 36 -9.63 7.37 -6.22
N GLU A 37 -10.54 6.85 -5.39
CA GLU A 37 -11.68 7.62 -4.89
C GLU A 37 -11.25 8.79 -3.98
N ALA A 38 -10.27 8.55 -3.10
CA ALA A 38 -9.74 9.57 -2.20
C ALA A 38 -8.98 10.66 -2.98
N PHE A 39 -8.21 10.24 -3.98
CA PHE A 39 -7.33 11.08 -4.78
C PHE A 39 -7.50 10.80 -6.29
N PRO A 40 -8.43 11.49 -6.97
CA PRO A 40 -8.68 11.27 -8.39
C PRO A 40 -7.51 11.58 -9.34
N SER A 41 -6.46 12.29 -8.86
CA SER A 41 -5.22 12.52 -9.63
C SER A 41 -4.33 11.28 -9.71
N PHE A 42 -4.53 10.29 -8.84
CA PHE A 42 -3.88 8.99 -8.93
C PHE A 42 -4.30 8.29 -10.23
N ASN A 43 -3.33 7.83 -11.01
CA ASN A 43 -3.56 7.25 -12.34
C ASN A 43 -3.96 5.77 -12.33
N ASP A 44 -4.34 5.23 -11.16
CA ASP A 44 -4.67 3.81 -10.95
C ASP A 44 -3.61 2.83 -11.45
N THR A 45 -2.34 3.22 -11.38
CA THR A 45 -1.25 2.40 -11.87
C THR A 45 -0.11 2.36 -10.85
N TRP A 46 0.35 1.17 -10.53
CA TRP A 46 1.44 0.94 -9.58
C TRP A 46 2.66 0.36 -10.28
N THR A 47 3.83 0.85 -9.90
CA THR A 47 5.12 0.30 -10.29
C THR A 47 5.70 -0.54 -9.15
N VAL A 48 6.12 -1.77 -9.48
CA VAL A 48 6.71 -2.75 -8.55
C VAL A 48 7.89 -3.44 -9.22
N HIS A 49 9.09 -3.33 -8.65
CA HIS A 49 10.31 -3.95 -9.20
C HIS A 49 10.42 -3.82 -10.73
N ASP A 50 10.25 -2.59 -11.25
CA ASP A 50 10.30 -2.24 -12.67
C ASP A 50 9.10 -2.68 -13.55
N ARG A 51 8.03 -3.19 -12.94
CA ARG A 51 6.79 -3.54 -13.65
C ARG A 51 5.68 -2.56 -13.31
N THR A 52 5.01 -2.07 -14.35
CA THR A 52 3.81 -1.24 -14.23
C THR A 52 2.56 -2.12 -14.30
N ILE A 53 1.71 -2.05 -13.28
CA ILE A 53 0.53 -2.88 -13.08
C ILE A 53 -0.67 -1.98 -12.84
N PRO A 54 -1.76 -2.09 -13.63
CA PRO A 54 -3.01 -1.42 -13.33
C PRO A 54 -3.56 -1.86 -11.97
N GLY A 55 -4.04 -0.91 -11.16
CA GLY A 55 -4.60 -1.17 -9.83
C GLY A 55 -5.71 -2.20 -9.86
N ALA A 56 -6.54 -2.20 -10.90
CA ALA A 56 -7.63 -3.16 -11.09
C ALA A 56 -7.23 -4.58 -11.57
N ASP A 57 -5.97 -4.85 -11.95
CA ASP A 57 -5.56 -6.12 -12.57
C ASP A 57 -5.17 -7.19 -11.52
N ALA A 58 -6.17 -7.82 -10.91
CA ALA A 58 -6.00 -8.87 -9.90
C ALA A 58 -5.06 -10.02 -10.34
N ARG A 59 -5.09 -10.39 -11.64
CA ARG A 59 -4.30 -11.51 -12.15
C ARG A 59 -2.82 -11.17 -12.18
N SER A 60 -2.48 -9.97 -12.62
CA SER A 60 -1.10 -9.48 -12.62
C SER A 60 -0.56 -9.33 -11.19
N TRP A 61 -1.40 -8.88 -10.26
CA TRP A 61 -1.04 -8.83 -8.83
C TRP A 61 -0.70 -10.20 -8.25
N GLY A 62 -1.54 -11.21 -8.49
CA GLY A 62 -1.27 -12.57 -8.04
C GLY A 62 0.09 -13.10 -8.54
N GLY A 63 0.43 -12.81 -9.80
CA GLY A 63 1.73 -13.16 -10.38
C GLY A 63 2.92 -12.45 -9.72
N VAL A 64 2.77 -11.18 -9.36
CA VAL A 64 3.82 -10.40 -8.68
C VAL A 64 4.02 -10.84 -7.23
N ILE A 65 2.93 -11.10 -6.51
CA ILE A 65 3.00 -11.63 -5.14
C ILE A 65 3.65 -13.02 -5.14
N ALA A 66 3.21 -13.90 -6.06
CA ALA A 66 3.73 -15.25 -6.17
C ALA A 66 5.22 -15.31 -6.57
N ALA A 67 5.71 -14.27 -7.26
CA ALA A 67 7.11 -14.13 -7.66
C ALA A 67 7.97 -13.34 -6.66
N SER A 68 7.42 -12.89 -5.52
CA SER A 68 8.17 -12.16 -4.51
C SER A 68 9.35 -13.01 -3.99
N PRO A 69 10.58 -12.46 -3.93
CA PRO A 69 11.76 -13.20 -3.48
C PRO A 69 11.71 -13.59 -2.00
N TYR A 70 10.78 -13.01 -1.24
CA TYR A 70 10.53 -13.34 0.16
C TYR A 70 9.57 -14.52 0.34
N ARG A 71 9.20 -15.20 -0.75
CA ARG A 71 8.47 -16.47 -0.74
C ARG A 71 9.38 -17.58 -0.22
N VAL A 72 9.02 -18.19 0.91
CA VAL A 72 9.72 -19.39 1.41
C VAL A 72 9.13 -20.63 0.72
N ASP A 73 9.91 -21.27 -0.15
CA ASP A 73 9.52 -22.50 -0.85
C ASP A 73 9.45 -23.73 0.08
N GLY A 74 8.55 -24.68 -0.24
CA GLY A 74 8.49 -26.01 0.41
C GLY A 74 7.29 -26.28 1.34
N VAL A 75 6.33 -25.36 1.46
CA VAL A 75 5.08 -25.57 2.22
C VAL A 75 3.89 -25.33 1.30
N ALA A 76 2.84 -26.16 1.41
CA ALA A 76 1.60 -25.96 0.67
C ALA A 76 0.99 -24.58 0.99
N GLU A 77 0.30 -23.97 0.01
CA GLU A 77 -0.45 -22.73 0.22
C GLU A 77 -1.22 -22.75 1.56
N PRO A 78 -1.22 -21.63 2.30
CA PRO A 78 -0.84 -20.28 1.85
C PRO A 78 0.67 -19.97 1.88
N ALA A 79 1.14 -19.20 0.89
CA ALA A 79 2.51 -18.72 0.79
C ALA A 79 3.01 -18.04 2.09
N ARG A 80 4.25 -18.34 2.48
CA ARG A 80 4.92 -17.74 3.64
C ARG A 80 5.41 -16.32 3.28
N GLY A 81 4.48 -15.38 3.33
CA GLY A 81 4.69 -13.93 3.36
C GLY A 81 5.19 -13.24 2.09
N SER A 82 4.82 -11.98 1.94
CA SER A 82 5.22 -11.10 0.84
C SER A 82 5.52 -9.71 1.36
N ALA A 83 6.64 -9.13 0.93
CA ALA A 83 6.94 -7.71 1.09
C ALA A 83 6.89 -7.05 -0.28
N LEU A 84 6.01 -6.05 -0.44
CA LEU A 84 5.82 -5.30 -1.68
C LEU A 84 6.04 -3.82 -1.41
N SER A 85 6.79 -3.17 -2.30
CA SER A 85 6.92 -1.72 -2.36
C SER A 85 6.34 -1.26 -3.68
N LEU A 86 5.22 -0.58 -3.61
CA LEU A 86 4.45 -0.06 -4.74
C LEU A 86 4.69 1.43 -4.82
N VAL A 87 4.96 1.96 -6.01
CA VAL A 87 5.08 3.41 -6.23
C VAL A 87 4.25 3.82 -7.44
N SER A 88 3.56 4.94 -7.33
CA SER A 88 2.79 5.52 -8.42
C SER A 88 3.09 7.00 -8.51
N GLU A 89 3.36 7.49 -9.72
CA GLU A 89 3.47 8.93 -9.94
C GLU A 89 2.10 9.57 -9.73
N PHE A 90 2.05 10.50 -8.77
CA PHE A 90 0.85 11.23 -8.39
C PHE A 90 0.76 12.53 -9.19
N GLU A 91 1.84 13.30 -9.17
CA GLU A 91 2.10 14.51 -9.94
C GLU A 91 3.60 14.56 -10.25
N SER A 92 4.04 15.44 -11.16
CA SER A 92 5.43 15.44 -11.63
C SER A 92 6.44 15.50 -10.47
N GLY A 93 7.20 14.42 -10.27
CA GLY A 93 8.21 14.29 -9.21
C GLY A 93 7.67 13.95 -7.81
N THR A 94 6.36 13.80 -7.65
CA THR A 94 5.68 13.37 -6.42
C THR A 94 5.02 12.02 -6.63
N PHE A 95 5.24 11.09 -5.72
CA PHE A 95 4.77 9.72 -5.82
C PHE A 95 3.94 9.35 -4.59
N LEU A 96 2.87 8.60 -4.83
CA LEU A 96 2.25 7.78 -3.80
C LEU A 96 3.05 6.50 -3.67
N ARG A 97 3.39 6.15 -2.43
CA ARG A 97 4.04 4.88 -2.13
C ARG A 97 3.16 4.08 -1.19
N ALA A 98 2.95 2.81 -1.54
CA ALA A 98 2.34 1.84 -0.67
C ALA A 98 3.32 0.70 -0.35
N VAL A 99 3.45 0.34 0.92
CA VAL A 99 4.26 -0.79 1.37
C VAL A 99 3.34 -1.82 2.01
N ILE A 100 3.44 -3.07 1.56
CA ILE A 100 2.61 -4.16 2.05
C ILE A 100 3.52 -5.27 2.55
N THR A 101 3.38 -5.60 3.83
CA THR A 101 4.05 -6.75 4.46
C THR A 101 2.97 -7.70 4.94
N ALA A 102 2.81 -8.84 4.26
CA ALA A 102 1.87 -9.88 4.66
C ALA A 102 2.63 -11.17 4.97
N GLY A 103 2.09 -12.05 5.83
CA GLY A 103 2.74 -13.30 6.25
C GLY A 103 4.02 -13.11 7.07
N ALA A 104 4.12 -12.02 7.83
CA ALA A 104 5.32 -11.61 8.58
C ALA A 104 5.82 -12.65 9.60
N ILE A 105 4.95 -13.54 10.12
CA ILE A 105 5.35 -14.67 11.00
C ILE A 105 6.50 -15.50 10.43
N PHE A 106 6.59 -15.59 9.09
CA PHE A 106 7.58 -16.43 8.43
C PHE A 106 8.77 -15.64 7.87
N GLN A 107 8.75 -14.32 7.95
CA GLN A 107 9.79 -13.45 7.41
C GLN A 107 10.81 -13.02 8.47
N THR A 108 10.44 -13.01 9.75
CA THR A 108 11.30 -12.53 10.84
C THR A 108 11.22 -13.45 12.06
N THR A 109 12.31 -13.55 12.84
CA THR A 109 12.32 -14.23 14.16
C THR A 109 11.45 -13.52 15.20
N LEU A 110 11.10 -12.26 14.95
CA LEU A 110 10.14 -11.49 15.72
C LEU A 110 8.76 -11.61 15.07
N HIS A 111 7.70 -11.77 15.87
CA HIS A 111 6.33 -11.64 15.39
C HIS A 111 6.02 -10.17 15.06
N LYS A 112 6.44 -9.68 13.88
CA LYS A 112 5.95 -8.40 13.36
C LYS A 112 4.51 -8.59 12.87
N PRO A 113 3.56 -7.66 13.13
CA PRO A 113 2.26 -7.68 12.49
C PRO A 113 2.39 -7.60 10.97
N ASN A 114 1.34 -8.05 10.28
CA ASN A 114 1.18 -7.71 8.87
C ASN A 114 0.78 -6.23 8.76
N GLU A 115 1.14 -5.58 7.67
CA GLU A 115 1.10 -4.12 7.56
C GLU A 115 0.77 -3.68 6.14
N PHE A 116 -0.08 -2.66 6.03
CA PHE A 116 -0.26 -1.83 4.85
C PHE A 116 0.08 -0.40 5.25
N ALA A 117 1.07 0.19 4.61
CA ALA A 117 1.44 1.59 4.79
C ALA A 117 1.25 2.36 3.49
N LEU A 118 0.79 3.61 3.57
CA LEU A 118 0.64 4.53 2.44
C LEU A 118 1.16 5.91 2.83
N ASP A 119 2.05 6.46 2.01
CA ASP A 119 2.61 7.80 2.17
C ASP A 119 2.91 8.48 0.83
N PHE A 120 3.35 9.74 0.92
CA PHE A 120 3.85 10.52 -0.20
C PHE A 120 5.37 10.58 -0.15
N VAL A 121 6.01 10.36 -1.29
CA VAL A 121 7.47 10.49 -1.46
C VAL A 121 7.78 11.37 -2.65
N ALA A 122 8.93 12.04 -2.63
CA ALA A 122 9.39 12.90 -3.72
C ALA A 122 10.85 12.62 -4.06
N ASP A 123 11.25 13.04 -5.26
CA ASP A 123 12.64 13.09 -5.70
C ASP A 123 13.11 14.56 -5.77
N PRO A 124 14.10 14.99 -4.98
CA PRO A 124 14.94 14.20 -4.07
C PRO A 124 14.24 13.78 -2.78
N PHE A 125 14.69 12.65 -2.23
CA PHE A 125 14.21 12.12 -0.94
C PHE A 125 14.28 13.18 0.18
N ASN A 126 13.25 13.23 1.01
CA ASN A 126 13.02 14.22 2.09
C ASN A 126 12.76 15.65 1.63
N ALA A 127 12.56 15.90 0.33
CA ALA A 127 12.03 17.18 -0.10
C ALA A 127 10.63 17.43 0.50
N ARG A 128 10.33 18.71 0.71
CA ARG A 128 8.97 19.13 1.03
C ARG A 128 8.05 18.78 -0.14
N ILE A 129 6.91 18.17 0.15
CA ILE A 129 5.98 17.67 -0.87
C ILE A 129 4.74 18.55 -0.82
N GLU A 130 4.66 19.52 -1.74
CA GLU A 130 3.53 20.42 -1.87
C GLU A 130 2.68 19.99 -3.06
N VAL A 131 1.43 19.61 -2.79
CA VAL A 131 0.53 19.01 -3.79
C VAL A 131 -0.75 19.81 -3.85
N ASP A 132 -1.29 20.02 -5.06
CA ASP A 132 -2.59 20.66 -5.24
C ASP A 132 -3.72 19.66 -4.99
N LEU A 133 -4.18 19.60 -3.75
CA LEU A 133 -5.21 18.65 -3.35
C LEU A 133 -6.62 19.29 -3.28
N PRO A 134 -7.68 18.48 -3.48
CA PRO A 134 -9.05 18.94 -3.34
C PRO A 134 -9.34 19.51 -1.95
N GLU A 135 -10.33 20.39 -1.86
CA GLU A 135 -10.88 20.78 -0.56
C GLU A 135 -11.31 19.54 0.22
N ARG A 136 -10.92 19.47 1.50
CA ARG A 136 -11.13 18.32 2.40
C ARG A 136 -10.24 17.10 2.14
N ALA A 137 -9.13 17.23 1.39
CA ALA A 137 -8.18 16.13 1.20
C ALA A 137 -7.71 15.47 2.51
N ARG A 138 -7.47 16.28 3.56
CA ARG A 138 -7.11 15.75 4.89
C ARG A 138 -8.17 14.80 5.46
N ARG A 139 -9.45 15.17 5.32
CA ARG A 139 -10.58 14.34 5.74
C ARG A 139 -10.71 13.10 4.85
N ARG A 140 -10.51 13.22 3.54
CA ARG A 140 -10.52 12.08 2.61
C ARG A 140 -9.40 11.10 2.93
N PHE A 141 -8.21 11.56 3.31
CA PHE A 141 -7.12 10.68 3.74
C PHE A 141 -7.44 9.95 5.04
N GLY A 142 -8.12 10.61 5.99
CA GLY A 142 -8.63 9.94 7.19
C GLY A 142 -9.70 8.88 6.87
N GLN A 143 -10.60 9.18 5.92
CA GLN A 143 -11.61 8.22 5.43
C GLN A 143 -10.96 7.05 4.68
N LEU A 144 -9.93 7.31 3.88
CA LEU A 144 -9.11 6.29 3.24
C LEU A 144 -8.49 5.37 4.30
N GLY A 145 -7.98 5.91 5.40
CA GLY A 145 -7.54 5.15 6.58
C GLY A 145 -8.56 4.11 7.03
N ALA A 146 -9.80 4.53 7.24
CA ALA A 146 -10.88 3.63 7.68
C ALA A 146 -11.23 2.57 6.61
N GLU A 147 -11.24 2.94 5.33
CA GLU A 147 -11.50 1.97 4.25
C GLU A 147 -10.39 0.94 4.11
N ILE A 148 -9.12 1.37 4.18
CA ILE A 148 -7.97 0.45 4.19
C ILE A 148 -8.04 -0.47 5.41
N GLN A 149 -8.34 0.06 6.59
CA GLN A 149 -8.52 -0.75 7.79
C GLN A 149 -9.59 -1.84 7.57
N ARG A 150 -10.70 -1.50 6.94
CA ARG A 150 -11.78 -2.45 6.60
C ARG A 150 -11.34 -3.48 5.56
N ILE A 151 -10.68 -3.07 4.49
CA ILE A 151 -10.22 -3.95 3.39
C ILE A 151 -9.26 -5.03 3.92
N TRP A 152 -8.32 -4.64 4.78
CA TRP A 152 -7.31 -5.53 5.34
C TRP A 152 -7.75 -6.22 6.63
N ALA A 153 -8.94 -5.88 7.15
CA ALA A 153 -9.42 -6.31 8.46
C ALA A 153 -8.38 -6.04 9.57
N ALA A 154 -7.81 -4.83 9.53
CA ALA A 154 -6.77 -4.38 10.44
C ALA A 154 -7.34 -4.08 11.83
N GLY A 155 -6.64 -4.58 12.85
CA GLY A 155 -6.97 -4.34 14.25
C GLY A 155 -6.58 -2.92 14.67
N ASP A 156 -5.47 -2.43 14.13
CA ASP A 156 -4.90 -1.12 14.44
C ASP A 156 -4.80 -0.25 13.19
N LEU A 157 -5.06 1.04 13.35
CA LEU A 157 -4.95 2.06 12.31
C LEU A 157 -4.28 3.30 12.90
N ARG A 158 -3.26 3.80 12.21
CA ARG A 158 -2.57 5.05 12.48
C ARG A 158 -2.65 5.95 11.25
N VAL A 159 -3.10 7.18 11.45
CA VAL A 159 -3.13 8.22 10.41
C VAL A 159 -2.46 9.48 10.95
N GLU A 160 -1.40 9.89 10.29
CA GLU A 160 -0.55 11.04 10.64
C GLU A 160 -0.58 12.06 9.49
N TYR A 161 -0.31 13.32 9.82
CA TYR A 161 -0.35 14.43 8.86
C TYR A 161 0.90 15.32 8.91
N GLY A 162 1.91 14.96 9.71
CA GLY A 162 3.03 15.84 10.07
C GLY A 162 2.72 16.77 11.23
#